data_AF-A0A4U5PUS4-F1
#
_entry.id   AF-A0A4U5PUS4-F1
#
_cell.length_a   1.000
_cell.length_b   1.000
_cell.length_c   1.000
_cell.angle_alpha   90.00
_cell.angle_beta   90.00
_cell.angle_gamma   90.00
#
_symmetry.space_group_name_H-M   'P 1'
#
loop_
_entity.id
_entity.type
_entity.pdbx_description
1 polymer ?
#
loop_
_entity_poly.entity_id
_entity_poly.type
_entity_poly.pdbx_seq_one_letter_code
_entity_poly.pdbx_strand_id
1 'polypeptide(L)'
;MKGTLCLSIIFIALFFSADANGFHGGGGDCVYALYVKTGSIMKAGTDSKISLTLGDAQGRSVWVPDLQPWGLMEPKHDYYERANLDIFSGRGPCISAPICRLNLTSDGQGSHHGWYCDYVEVTSTGPHKECSQTIFYVDQWLAADVPPFKLTALLDGCKIGDDALKKGKNGKFAVENVRGSAFS
;
A
#
# COMPACT_ATOMS: atom_id res chain seq x y z
N MET A 1 -15.37 -71.85 20.25
CA MET A 1 -16.17 -71.14 19.21
C MET A 1 -17.14 -70.26 19.98
N LYS A 2 -17.07 -68.93 20.02
CA LYS A 2 -16.94 -67.94 18.95
C LYS A 2 -16.35 -66.67 19.58
N GLY A 3 -15.39 -66.04 18.90
CA GLY A 3 -14.90 -64.72 19.26
C GLY A 3 -15.91 -63.65 18.86
N THR A 4 -16.08 -62.64 19.69
CA THR A 4 -16.74 -61.38 19.32
C THR A 4 -15.66 -60.33 19.32
N LEU A 5 -15.15 -60.04 18.12
CA LEU A 5 -14.18 -58.98 17.88
C LEU A 5 -14.95 -57.65 17.91
N CYS A 6 -14.68 -56.80 18.91
CA CYS A 6 -15.12 -55.41 18.88
C CYS A 6 -14.47 -54.71 17.69
N LEU A 7 -15.20 -54.55 16.58
CA LEU A 7 -14.86 -53.62 15.52
C LEU A 7 -15.13 -52.20 16.04
N SER A 8 -14.21 -51.68 16.87
CA SER A 8 -14.10 -50.24 17.07
C SER A 8 -13.43 -49.66 15.82
N ILE A 9 -14.25 -49.13 14.93
CA ILE A 9 -13.81 -48.32 13.79
C ILE A 9 -13.13 -47.08 14.39
N ILE A 10 -11.81 -47.12 14.51
CA ILE A 10 -11.03 -45.91 14.79
C ILE A 10 -11.06 -45.11 13.49
N PHE A 11 -12.06 -44.22 13.36
CA PHE A 11 -11.97 -43.08 12.47
C PHE A 11 -10.81 -42.23 12.98
N ILE A 12 -9.60 -42.54 12.51
CA ILE A 12 -8.47 -41.61 12.60
C ILE A 12 -8.85 -40.48 11.65
N ALA A 13 -9.56 -39.49 12.19
CA ALA A 13 -9.60 -38.17 11.62
C ALA A 13 -8.14 -37.72 11.57
N LEU A 14 -7.53 -37.85 10.40
CA LEU A 14 -6.38 -37.07 10.02
C LEU A 14 -6.87 -35.63 10.04
N PHE A 15 -6.86 -35.04 11.23
CA PHE A 15 -6.71 -33.62 11.39
C PHE A 15 -5.38 -33.30 10.71
N PHE A 16 -5.45 -33.00 9.41
CA PHE A 16 -4.52 -32.06 8.82
C PHE A 16 -4.73 -30.78 9.63
N SER A 17 -4.03 -30.68 10.75
CA SER A 17 -3.63 -29.39 11.29
C SER A 17 -2.84 -28.77 10.14
N ALA A 18 -3.53 -28.01 9.29
CA ALA A 18 -2.88 -27.01 8.51
C ALA A 18 -2.31 -26.07 9.57
N ASP A 19 -1.05 -26.28 9.93
CA ASP A 19 -0.28 -25.25 10.59
C ASP A 19 -0.32 -24.08 9.63
N ALA A 20 -1.24 -23.15 9.88
CA ALA A 20 -1.23 -21.80 9.32
C ALA A 20 -0.05 -21.01 9.92
N ASN A 21 1.10 -21.66 10.09
CA ASN A 21 2.38 -21.00 10.22
C ASN A 21 2.87 -20.78 8.79
N GLY A 22 2.25 -19.80 8.13
CA GLY A 22 2.98 -19.01 7.16
C GLY A 22 4.25 -18.54 7.87
N PHE A 23 5.38 -19.08 7.43
CA PHE A 23 6.71 -18.71 7.89
C PHE A 23 6.95 -17.23 7.53
N HIS A 24 6.48 -16.33 8.37
CA HIS A 24 6.95 -14.96 8.44
C HIS A 24 8.18 -14.98 9.34
N GLY A 25 9.36 -14.95 8.73
CA GLY A 25 10.60 -14.81 9.47
C GLY A 25 10.56 -13.58 10.39
N GLY A 26 10.44 -13.80 11.70
CA GLY A 26 10.94 -12.95 12.77
C GLY A 26 10.62 -11.44 12.78
N GLY A 27 9.56 -10.96 12.13
CA GLY A 27 9.23 -9.53 12.11
C GLY A 27 7.79 -9.30 12.54
N GLY A 28 7.59 -8.59 13.66
CA GLY A 28 6.26 -8.17 14.10
C GLY A 28 5.56 -7.23 13.11
N ASP A 29 4.41 -6.69 13.51
CA ASP A 29 3.69 -5.70 12.73
C ASP A 29 4.36 -4.34 12.79
N CYS A 30 4.33 -3.63 11.66
CA CYS A 30 4.72 -2.23 11.56
C CYS A 30 3.46 -1.37 11.40
N VAL A 31 3.54 -0.14 11.88
CA VAL A 31 2.56 0.91 11.59
C VAL A 31 3.00 1.63 10.33
N TYR A 32 2.04 1.87 9.44
CA TYR A 32 2.20 2.64 8.21
C TYR A 32 1.30 3.86 8.32
N ALA A 33 1.89 5.05 8.37
CA ALA A 33 1.16 6.30 8.28
C ALA A 33 1.30 6.86 6.86
N LEU A 34 0.18 7.19 6.22
CA LEU A 34 0.12 7.70 4.87
C LEU A 34 -0.49 9.10 4.84
N TYR A 35 0.09 9.96 4.03
CA TYR A 35 -0.43 11.27 3.69
C TYR A 35 -0.66 11.30 2.18
N VAL A 36 -1.92 11.33 1.76
CA VAL A 36 -2.31 11.29 0.35
C VAL A 36 -2.76 12.68 -0.06
N LYS A 37 -2.07 13.29 -1.02
CA LYS A 37 -2.43 14.60 -1.55
C LYS A 37 -3.18 14.43 -2.85
N THR A 38 -4.44 14.86 -2.85
CA THR A 38 -5.20 15.03 -4.09
C THR A 38 -4.88 16.37 -4.72
N GLY A 39 -4.75 16.37 -6.05
CA GLY A 39 -4.39 17.53 -6.82
C GLY A 39 -5.39 18.67 -6.72
N SER A 40 -4.89 19.88 -7.02
CA SER A 40 -5.70 21.10 -7.01
C SER A 40 -6.33 21.43 -8.37
N ILE A 41 -6.05 20.64 -9.40
CA ILE A 41 -6.63 20.81 -10.74
C ILE A 41 -8.14 20.56 -10.74
N MET A 42 -8.83 21.04 -11.77
CA MET A 42 -10.28 20.91 -11.89
C MET A 42 -10.69 19.43 -11.90
N LYS A 43 -11.69 19.09 -11.07
CA LYS A 43 -12.25 17.73 -10.94
C LYS A 43 -11.23 16.65 -10.56
N ALA A 44 -10.22 17.00 -9.76
CA ALA A 44 -9.20 16.06 -9.30
C ALA A 44 -9.70 15.05 -8.24
N GLY A 45 -10.87 15.27 -7.63
CA GLY A 45 -11.38 14.44 -6.52
C GLY A 45 -12.10 13.17 -6.99
N THR A 46 -12.27 12.19 -6.09
CA THR A 46 -12.88 10.90 -6.45
C THR A 46 -13.71 10.21 -5.38
N ASP A 47 -14.77 9.51 -5.83
CA ASP A 47 -15.60 8.60 -5.03
C ASP A 47 -15.11 7.13 -5.11
N SER A 48 -14.04 6.85 -5.86
CA SER A 48 -13.54 5.50 -6.10
C SER A 48 -12.86 4.89 -4.88
N LYS A 49 -12.79 3.56 -4.83
CA LYS A 49 -11.98 2.87 -3.83
C LYS A 49 -10.52 2.90 -4.24
N ILE A 50 -9.66 3.28 -3.31
CA ILE A 50 -8.22 3.37 -3.54
C ILE A 50 -7.51 2.24 -2.82
N SER A 51 -6.82 1.41 -3.59
CA SER A 51 -5.96 0.33 -3.12
C SER A 51 -4.48 0.69 -3.30
N LEU A 52 -3.63 0.09 -2.47
CA LEU A 52 -2.22 0.43 -2.39
C LEU A 52 -1.36 -0.81 -2.10
N THR A 53 -0.23 -0.93 -2.80
CA THR A 53 0.86 -1.85 -2.46
C THR A 53 2.15 -1.09 -2.25
N LEU A 54 2.77 -1.26 -1.09
CA LEU A 54 4.10 -0.76 -0.75
C LEU A 54 5.12 -1.88 -0.90
N GLY A 55 6.32 -1.59 -1.38
CA GLY A 55 7.37 -2.59 -1.51
C GLY A 55 8.77 -2.09 -1.15
N ASP A 56 9.62 -3.01 -0.72
CA ASP A 56 11.03 -2.78 -0.43
C ASP A 56 11.95 -3.36 -1.53
N ALA A 57 13.26 -3.12 -1.39
CA ALA A 57 14.27 -3.61 -2.33
C ALA A 57 14.50 -5.13 -2.26
N GLN A 58 14.07 -5.78 -1.18
CA GLN A 58 14.17 -7.23 -0.97
C GLN A 58 12.99 -7.99 -1.57
N GLY A 59 12.05 -7.30 -2.23
CA GLY A 59 10.91 -7.94 -2.86
C GLY A 59 9.70 -8.11 -1.95
N ARG A 60 9.75 -7.70 -0.68
CA ARG A 60 8.61 -7.79 0.24
C ARG A 60 7.64 -6.65 0.03
N SER A 61 6.39 -6.86 0.42
CA SER A 61 5.33 -5.89 0.22
C SER A 61 4.25 -5.89 1.31
N VAL A 62 3.55 -4.76 1.42
CA VAL A 62 2.29 -4.62 2.16
C VAL A 62 1.20 -4.25 1.17
N TRP A 63 0.11 -5.01 1.15
CA TRP A 63 -1.06 -4.72 0.31
C TRP A 63 -2.23 -4.27 1.16
N VAL A 64 -2.86 -3.18 0.74
CA VAL A 64 -4.04 -2.58 1.35
C VAL A 64 -5.12 -2.54 0.27
N PRO A 65 -6.18 -3.36 0.36
CA PRO A 65 -7.21 -3.46 -0.67
C PRO A 65 -8.11 -2.21 -0.74
N ASP A 66 -8.22 -1.48 0.36
CA ASP A 66 -8.97 -0.23 0.49
C ASP A 66 -8.31 0.60 1.59
N LEU A 67 -7.92 1.83 1.29
CA LEU A 67 -7.29 2.76 2.23
C LEU A 67 -8.30 3.40 3.20
N GLN A 68 -9.57 3.54 2.82
CA GLN A 68 -10.55 4.28 3.63
C GLN A 68 -10.75 3.72 5.05
N PRO A 69 -10.71 2.40 5.30
CA PRO A 69 -10.72 1.83 6.66
C PRO A 69 -9.53 2.24 7.54
N TRP A 70 -8.43 2.71 6.96
CA TRP A 70 -7.27 3.25 7.69
C TRP A 70 -7.39 4.75 7.95
N GLY A 71 -8.47 5.40 7.48
CA GLY A 71 -8.65 6.84 7.57
C GLY A 71 -8.62 7.37 8.99
N LEU A 72 -7.91 8.49 9.18
CA LEU A 72 -7.76 9.19 10.45
C LEU A 72 -8.40 10.60 10.45
N MET A 73 -9.21 10.91 9.43
CA MET A 73 -9.94 12.18 9.35
C MET A 73 -11.21 12.13 10.21
N GLU A 74 -11.91 13.27 10.34
CA GLU A 74 -13.14 13.31 11.14
C GLU A 74 -14.23 12.34 10.64
N PRO A 75 -15.20 11.95 11.50
CA PRO A 75 -16.31 11.13 11.08
C PRO A 75 -17.07 11.73 9.89
N LYS A 76 -17.37 10.91 8.89
CA LYS A 76 -18.02 11.31 7.62
C LYS A 76 -17.19 12.25 6.74
N HIS A 77 -15.88 12.35 6.98
CA HIS A 77 -14.98 13.01 6.06
C HIS A 77 -15.07 12.37 4.67
N ASP A 78 -15.08 13.22 3.65
CA ASP A 78 -15.10 12.82 2.25
C ASP A 78 -13.66 12.79 1.72
N TYR A 79 -13.13 11.58 1.58
CA TYR A 79 -11.74 11.34 1.25
C TYR A 79 -11.48 11.58 -0.22
N TYR A 80 -10.22 11.88 -0.55
CA TYR A 80 -9.72 12.03 -1.91
C TYR A 80 -10.31 13.22 -2.66
N GLU A 81 -10.80 14.23 -1.95
CA GLU A 81 -11.38 15.42 -2.57
C GLU A 81 -10.34 16.42 -3.05
N ARG A 82 -10.71 17.23 -4.05
CA ARG A 82 -9.81 18.18 -4.72
C ARG A 82 -9.07 19.05 -3.70
N ALA A 83 -7.75 19.09 -3.82
CA ALA A 83 -6.82 19.83 -2.96
C ALA A 83 -6.77 19.37 -1.49
N ASN A 84 -7.47 18.30 -1.10
CA ASN A 84 -7.37 17.76 0.26
C ASN A 84 -6.06 17.02 0.48
N LEU A 85 -5.65 16.99 1.75
CA LEU A 85 -4.59 16.14 2.25
C LEU A 85 -5.21 15.17 3.25
N ASP A 86 -5.25 13.90 2.88
CA ASP A 86 -5.90 12.87 3.67
C ASP A 86 -4.88 12.03 4.41
N ILE A 87 -5.20 11.69 5.66
CA ILE A 87 -4.31 10.98 6.56
C ILE A 87 -4.87 9.59 6.83
N PHE A 88 -4.01 8.59 6.70
CA PHE A 88 -4.33 7.19 6.95
C PHE A 88 -3.29 6.57 7.88
N SER A 89 -3.70 5.63 8.72
CA SER A 89 -2.78 4.81 9.52
C SER A 89 -3.30 3.41 9.71
N GLY A 90 -2.45 2.42 9.47
CA GLY A 90 -2.79 1.03 9.70
C GLY A 90 -1.59 0.15 9.97
N ARG A 91 -1.86 -1.12 10.23
CA ARG A 91 -0.84 -2.13 10.54
C ARG A 91 -0.72 -3.13 9.41
N GLY A 92 0.50 -3.60 9.21
CA GLY A 92 0.80 -4.66 8.26
C GLY A 92 2.16 -5.29 8.56
N PRO A 93 2.56 -6.33 7.80
CA PRO A 93 3.84 -6.98 8.00
C PRO A 93 4.97 -5.97 7.83
N CYS A 94 5.97 -6.00 8.70
CA CYS A 94 7.10 -5.10 8.57
C CYS A 94 7.96 -5.42 7.34
N ILE A 95 8.12 -4.45 6.43
CA ILE A 95 9.10 -4.50 5.32
C ILE A 95 10.40 -3.76 5.69
N SER A 96 11.38 -3.70 4.78
CA SER A 96 12.64 -2.97 4.97
C SER A 96 12.51 -1.53 4.55
N ALA A 97 13.35 -0.70 5.17
CA ALA A 97 13.59 0.66 4.74
C ALA A 97 14.67 0.72 3.63
N PRO A 98 14.60 1.70 2.71
CA PRO A 98 13.43 2.53 2.46
C PRO A 98 12.32 1.73 1.78
N ILE A 99 11.07 2.17 1.95
CA ILE A 99 9.98 1.73 1.09
C ILE A 99 10.21 2.38 -0.26
N CYS A 100 10.47 1.60 -1.30
CA CYS A 100 10.94 2.13 -2.57
C CYS A 100 10.01 1.81 -3.75
N ARG A 101 8.93 1.07 -3.52
CA ARG A 101 7.90 0.80 -4.52
C ARG A 101 6.52 1.21 -4.04
N LEU A 102 5.75 1.83 -4.94
CA LEU A 102 4.34 2.13 -4.79
C LEU A 102 3.58 1.59 -6.01
N ASN A 103 2.52 0.84 -5.76
CA ASN A 103 1.42 0.64 -6.69
C ASN A 103 0.18 1.28 -6.07
N LEU A 104 -0.34 2.32 -6.69
CA LEU A 104 -1.54 3.03 -6.28
C LEU A 104 -2.62 2.81 -7.34
N THR A 105 -3.77 2.27 -6.96
CA THR A 105 -4.81 1.86 -7.91
C THR A 105 -6.19 2.34 -7.46
N SER A 106 -6.90 3.02 -8.35
CA SER A 106 -8.33 3.32 -8.24
C SER A 106 -9.16 2.19 -8.85
N ASP A 107 -10.32 1.88 -8.27
CA ASP A 107 -11.28 0.95 -8.89
C ASP A 107 -12.09 1.58 -10.05
N GLY A 108 -12.01 2.91 -10.21
CA GLY A 108 -12.64 3.66 -11.29
C GLY A 108 -14.16 3.66 -11.24
N GLN A 109 -14.75 3.45 -10.06
CA GLN A 109 -16.20 3.42 -9.87
C GLN A 109 -16.73 4.73 -9.25
N GLY A 110 -18.05 4.92 -9.33
CA GLY A 110 -18.73 6.09 -8.77
C GLY A 110 -19.00 7.21 -9.77
N SER A 111 -19.69 8.25 -9.31
CA SER A 111 -20.03 9.44 -10.11
C SER A 111 -18.79 10.25 -10.48
N HIS A 112 -17.87 10.37 -9.53
CA HIS A 112 -16.60 11.07 -9.69
C HIS A 112 -15.46 10.05 -9.65
N HIS A 113 -15.26 9.30 -10.74
CA HIS A 113 -14.29 8.19 -10.76
C HIS A 113 -12.87 8.60 -11.17
N GLY A 114 -12.70 9.76 -11.81
CA GLY A 114 -11.39 10.25 -12.23
C GLY A 114 -10.68 10.95 -11.09
N TRP A 115 -9.49 10.45 -10.70
CA TRP A 115 -8.72 11.00 -9.60
C TRP A 115 -7.38 11.56 -10.07
N TYR A 116 -6.97 12.73 -9.59
CA TYR A 116 -5.59 13.19 -9.77
C TYR A 116 -4.88 13.19 -8.42
N CYS A 117 -3.86 12.36 -8.29
CA CYS A 117 -3.02 12.29 -7.10
C CYS A 117 -1.72 13.04 -7.35
N ASP A 118 -1.40 14.01 -6.49
CA ASP A 118 -0.10 14.70 -6.50
C ASP A 118 0.96 13.77 -5.91
N TYR A 119 0.80 13.34 -4.66
CA TYR A 119 1.76 12.48 -3.99
C TYR A 119 1.15 11.58 -2.92
N VAL A 120 1.88 10.52 -2.59
CA VAL A 120 1.68 9.71 -1.40
C VAL A 120 2.96 9.74 -0.57
N GLU A 121 2.86 10.24 0.65
CA GLU A 121 3.93 10.15 1.64
C GLU A 121 3.65 8.99 2.59
N VAL A 122 4.67 8.19 2.84
CA VAL A 122 4.58 6.97 3.64
C VAL A 122 5.65 7.03 4.73
N THR A 123 5.22 6.83 5.97
CA THR A 123 6.09 6.58 7.11
C THR A 123 5.84 5.17 7.62
N SER A 124 6.89 4.39 7.81
CA SER A 124 6.82 3.07 8.44
C SER A 124 7.69 3.02 9.68
N THR A 125 7.14 2.42 10.75
CA THR A 125 7.83 2.25 12.03
C THR A 125 7.34 0.98 12.72
N GLY A 126 8.18 0.38 13.56
CA GLY A 126 7.84 -0.82 14.31
C GLY A 126 8.81 -1.07 15.46
N PRO A 127 8.50 -2.04 16.34
CA PRO A 127 9.39 -2.39 17.44
C PRO A 127 10.78 -2.76 16.93
N HIS A 128 11.82 -2.11 17.48
CA HIS A 128 13.23 -2.32 17.10
C HIS A 128 13.52 -2.09 15.61
N LYS A 129 12.71 -1.29 14.92
CA LYS A 129 12.95 -0.84 13.54
C LYS A 129 13.06 0.68 13.49
N GLU A 130 14.05 1.14 12.74
CA GLU A 130 14.18 2.57 12.45
C GLU A 130 12.97 3.08 11.67
N CYS A 131 12.58 4.32 11.97
CA CYS A 131 11.55 5.02 11.22
C CYS A 131 12.04 5.27 9.79
N SER A 132 11.20 4.95 8.81
CA SER A 132 11.49 5.15 7.40
C SER A 132 10.41 6.00 6.76
N GLN A 133 10.82 7.07 6.08
CA GLN A 133 9.91 7.99 5.42
C GLN A 133 10.22 8.08 3.92
N THR A 134 9.19 8.00 3.10
CA THR A 134 9.29 8.10 1.64
C THR A 134 8.16 8.96 1.09
N ILE A 135 8.45 9.80 0.09
CA ILE A 135 7.43 10.44 -0.76
C ILE A 135 7.47 9.84 -2.16
N PHE A 136 6.31 9.51 -2.66
CA PHE A 136 6.07 9.10 -4.03
C PHE A 136 5.30 10.23 -4.73
N TYR A 137 5.97 10.97 -5.62
CA TYR A 137 5.34 12.00 -6.44
C TYR A 137 4.63 11.31 -7.61
N VAL A 138 3.31 11.14 -7.46
CA VAL A 138 2.46 10.39 -8.38
C VAL A 138 2.21 11.22 -9.63
N ASP A 139 1.80 12.48 -9.46
CA ASP A 139 1.55 13.47 -10.52
C ASP A 139 0.85 12.86 -11.76
N GLN A 140 -0.27 12.18 -11.52
CA GLN A 140 -0.96 11.43 -12.57
C GLN A 140 -2.46 11.39 -12.32
N TRP A 141 -3.23 11.43 -13.40
CA TRP A 141 -4.60 10.93 -13.40
C TRP A 141 -4.62 9.40 -13.21
N LEU A 142 -5.43 8.94 -12.27
CA LEU A 142 -5.89 7.56 -12.11
C LEU A 142 -7.33 7.51 -12.61
N ALA A 143 -7.50 7.49 -13.93
CA ALA A 143 -8.78 7.64 -14.61
C ALA A 143 -8.80 6.86 -15.92
N ALA A 144 -9.98 6.40 -16.34
CA ALA A 144 -10.18 5.72 -17.62
C ALA A 144 -10.56 6.67 -18.75
N ASP A 145 -11.03 7.88 -18.43
CA ASP A 145 -11.58 8.89 -19.33
C ASP A 145 -10.64 10.09 -19.55
N VAL A 146 -9.53 10.17 -18.80
CA VAL A 146 -8.51 11.22 -18.93
C VAL A 146 -7.13 10.59 -19.14
N PRO A 147 -6.28 11.12 -20.04
CA PRO A 147 -4.89 10.67 -20.17
C PRO A 147 -4.18 10.65 -18.80
N PRO A 148 -3.43 9.58 -18.47
CA PRO A 148 -2.93 8.54 -19.38
C PRO A 148 -3.87 7.34 -19.58
N PHE A 149 -5.16 7.43 -19.24
CA PHE A 149 -6.16 6.36 -19.34
C PHE A 149 -5.76 5.11 -18.54
N LYS A 150 -5.22 5.33 -17.35
CA LYS A 150 -4.78 4.29 -16.43
C LYS A 150 -5.42 4.53 -15.09
N LEU A 151 -5.93 3.47 -14.48
CA LEU A 151 -6.40 3.48 -13.09
C LEU A 151 -5.30 3.17 -12.08
N THR A 152 -4.06 2.96 -12.55
CA THR A 152 -2.91 2.57 -11.72
C THR A 152 -1.69 3.45 -11.99
N ALA A 153 -1.02 3.87 -10.92
CA ALA A 153 0.31 4.46 -10.93
C ALA A 153 1.32 3.47 -10.30
N LEU A 154 2.40 3.17 -11.03
CA LEU A 154 3.48 2.28 -10.58
C LEU A 154 4.79 3.06 -10.50
N LEU A 155 5.32 3.22 -9.29
CA LEU A 155 6.59 3.90 -9.03
C LEU A 155 7.58 2.90 -8.42
N ASP A 156 8.76 2.77 -9.01
CA ASP A 156 9.83 1.88 -8.56
C ASP A 156 11.16 2.64 -8.44
N GLY A 157 11.49 3.00 -7.21
CA GLY A 157 12.74 3.63 -6.81
C GLY A 157 13.77 2.65 -6.26
N CYS A 158 13.51 1.34 -6.24
CA CYS A 158 14.41 0.37 -5.59
C CYS A 158 15.74 0.18 -6.34
N LYS A 159 15.82 0.64 -7.60
CA LYS A 159 17.04 0.59 -8.44
C LYS A 159 17.78 1.92 -8.52
N ILE A 160 17.29 2.97 -7.86
CA ILE A 160 18.00 4.25 -7.84
C ILE A 160 19.24 4.03 -6.97
N GLY A 161 20.40 3.83 -7.62
CA GLY A 161 21.62 3.30 -7.03
C GLY A 161 22.10 4.07 -5.80
N ASP A 162 23.09 3.49 -5.12
CA ASP A 162 23.67 3.94 -3.84
C ASP A 162 23.98 5.45 -3.73
N ASP A 163 24.08 6.16 -4.86
CA ASP A 163 24.36 7.61 -4.92
C ASP A 163 23.12 8.52 -4.74
N ALA A 164 21.90 8.08 -5.05
CA ALA A 164 20.69 8.84 -4.73
C ALA A 164 20.25 8.64 -3.26
N LEU A 165 20.47 7.44 -2.72
CA LEU A 165 20.31 7.12 -1.30
C LEU A 165 21.28 7.93 -0.42
N LYS A 166 22.46 8.32 -0.94
CA LYS A 166 23.42 9.21 -0.26
C LYS A 166 22.97 10.67 -0.15
N LYS A 167 21.95 11.11 -0.90
CA LYS A 167 21.41 12.48 -0.80
C LYS A 167 20.47 12.68 0.40
N GLY A 168 20.18 11.61 1.15
CA GLY A 168 19.38 11.63 2.38
C GLY A 168 20.21 11.52 3.66
N LYS A 169 21.37 12.19 3.77
CA LYS A 169 21.93 12.44 5.12
C LYS A 169 21.05 13.50 5.79
N ASN A 170 19.95 13.04 6.41
CA ASN A 170 18.84 13.79 7.05
C ASN A 170 17.62 14.13 6.18
N GLY A 171 17.46 13.52 4.99
CA GLY A 171 16.37 13.83 4.05
C GLY A 171 15.43 12.65 3.79
N LYS A 172 14.14 12.93 3.61
CA LYS A 172 13.10 12.00 3.18
C LYS A 172 13.44 11.36 1.83
N PHE A 173 13.30 10.04 1.69
CA PHE A 173 13.51 9.36 0.40
C PHE A 173 12.40 9.78 -0.58
N ALA A 174 12.73 10.05 -1.84
CA ALA A 174 11.77 10.52 -2.83
C ALA A 174 11.82 9.67 -4.10
N VAL A 175 10.66 9.32 -4.64
CA VAL A 175 10.50 8.59 -5.89
C VAL A 175 9.54 9.38 -6.78
N GLU A 176 9.98 9.72 -7.98
CA GLU A 176 9.20 10.52 -8.93
C GLU A 176 8.59 9.64 -10.02
N ASN A 177 7.40 10.02 -10.48
CA ASN A 177 6.81 9.43 -11.67
C ASN A 177 7.51 9.94 -12.95
N VAL A 178 8.54 9.22 -13.39
CA VAL A 178 9.33 9.55 -14.60
C VAL A 178 8.48 9.62 -15.88
N ARG A 179 7.24 9.10 -15.86
CA ARG A 179 6.32 9.15 -17.01
C ARG A 179 5.33 10.32 -16.97
N GLY A 180 5.21 11.03 -15.84
CA GLY A 180 4.32 12.18 -15.66
C GLY A 180 4.91 13.50 -16.16
N SER A 181 6.24 13.65 -16.17
CA SER A 181 6.92 14.91 -16.51
C SER A 181 6.89 15.32 -18.00
N ALA A 182 6.14 14.63 -18.85
CA ALA A 182 6.06 14.95 -20.28
C ALA A 182 5.00 16.03 -20.63
N PHE A 183 4.22 16.49 -19.65
CA PHE A 183 3.23 17.57 -19.82
C PHE A 183 3.22 18.47 -18.58
N SER A 184 4.15 19.42 -18.52
CA SER A 184 4.03 20.67 -17.73
C SER A 184 4.51 21.83 -18.58
#